data_AF-A0A6G3XS57-F1
#
_entry.id   AF-A0A6G3XS57-F1
#
_cell.length_a   1.000
_cell.length_b   1.000
_cell.length_c   1.000
_cell.angle_alpha   90.00
_cell.angle_beta   90.00
_cell.angle_gamma   90.00
#
_symmetry.space_group_name_H-M   'P 1'
#
loop_
_entity.id
_entity.type
_entity.pdbx_description
1 polymer ?
#
loop_
_entity_poly.entity_id
_entity_poly.type
_entity_poly.pdbx_seq_one_letter_code
_entity_poly.pdbx_strand_id
1 'polypeptide(L)' 'MSLYDVDHPAPVIEPPRKRTGKTPKASRGNFEMYAWLFMRLSGILLTVLVIGHLLIQLVLDGGVSKIGFA' A
#
# COMPACT_ATOMS: atom_id res chain seq x y z
N MET A 1 -3.37 -31.59 38.39
CA MET A 1 -3.66 -30.42 39.23
C MET A 1 -3.38 -29.19 38.36
N SER A 2 -4.43 -28.56 37.81
CA SER A 2 -4.28 -27.43 36.87
C SER A 2 -3.77 -26.22 37.64
N LEU A 3 -2.71 -25.58 37.16
CA LEU A 3 -2.13 -24.37 37.79
C LEU A 3 -2.95 -23.10 37.54
N TYR A 4 -3.99 -23.18 36.70
CA TYR A 4 -4.87 -22.06 36.36
C TYR A 4 -6.32 -22.52 36.52
N ASP A 5 -7.10 -21.75 37.28
CA ASP A 5 -8.51 -22.00 37.63
C ASP A 5 -9.31 -20.69 37.55
N VAL A 6 -10.63 -20.74 37.71
CA VAL A 6 -11.53 -19.58 37.63
C VAL A 6 -11.22 -18.55 38.72
N ASP A 7 -10.85 -19.02 39.92
CA ASP A 7 -10.47 -18.16 41.04
C ASP A 7 -9.00 -17.69 40.97
N HIS A 8 -8.20 -18.29 40.09
CA HIS A 8 -6.79 -17.93 39.84
C HIS A 8 -6.54 -17.78 38.34
N PRO A 9 -6.98 -16.65 37.75
CA PRO A 9 -6.83 -16.42 36.32
C PRO A 9 -5.35 -16.27 35.93
N ALA A 10 -5.04 -16.64 34.69
CA ALA A 10 -3.68 -16.55 34.16
C ALA A 10 -3.15 -15.10 34.23
N PRO A 11 -1.85 -14.91 34.56
CA PRO A 11 -1.25 -13.57 34.60
C PRO A 11 -1.34 -12.89 33.24
N VAL A 12 -1.84 -11.65 33.21
CA VAL A 12 -1.88 -10.85 31.99
C VAL A 12 -0.46 -10.45 31.61
N ILE A 13 0.07 -11.05 30.54
CA ILE A 13 1.38 -10.69 30.00
C ILE A 13 1.22 -9.38 29.22
N GLU A 14 1.73 -8.29 29.77
CA GLU A 14 1.75 -7.02 29.06
C GLU A 14 2.65 -7.14 27.82
N PRO A 15 2.20 -6.66 26.64
CA PRO A 15 3.03 -6.71 25.46
C PRO A 15 4.33 -5.92 25.71
N PRO A 16 5.50 -6.46 25.31
CA PRO A 16 6.81 -5.89 25.63
C PRO A 16 7.01 -4.45 25.15
N ARG A 17 6.16 -3.96 24.24
CA ARG A 17 6.08 -2.56 23.82
C ARG A 17 4.75 -1.94 24.23
N LYS A 18 4.51 -1.79 25.54
CA LYS A 18 3.42 -0.95 26.04
C LYS A 18 3.77 0.51 25.76
N ARG A 19 2.90 1.24 25.05
CA ARG A 19 3.07 2.68 24.82
C ARG A 19 3.00 3.40 26.17
N THR A 20 4.08 4.04 26.57
CA THR A 20 4.18 4.83 27.81
C THR A 20 4.15 6.31 27.45
N GLY A 21 3.84 7.21 28.40
CA GLY A 21 3.86 8.66 28.16
C GLY A 21 5.19 9.23 27.65
N LYS A 22 6.28 8.45 27.76
CA LYS A 22 7.63 8.76 27.27
C LYS A 22 7.90 8.25 25.85
N THR A 23 6.99 7.46 25.27
CA THR A 23 7.16 6.93 23.90
C THR A 23 6.87 8.05 22.91
N PRO A 24 7.81 8.40 22.01
CA PRO A 24 7.58 9.43 21.00
C PRO A 24 6.37 9.01 20.15
N LYS A 25 5.36 9.88 20.12
CA LYS A 25 4.17 9.67 19.29
C LYS A 25 4.66 9.68 17.84
N ALA A 26 4.45 8.59 17.10
CA ALA A 26 4.73 8.54 15.67
C ALA A 26 4.25 9.84 15.03
N SER A 27 5.19 10.53 14.39
CA SER A 27 5.04 11.92 13.96
C SER A 27 3.75 12.10 13.18
N ARG A 28 2.85 12.97 13.66
CA ARG A 28 1.61 13.39 12.99
C ARG A 28 1.89 14.32 11.81
N GLY A 29 2.91 14.00 11.02
CA GLY A 29 3.20 14.75 9.81
C GLY A 29 2.25 14.35 8.70
N ASN A 30 1.88 15.29 7.85
CA ASN A 30 1.12 15.04 6.61
C ASN A 30 1.88 14.14 5.61
N PHE A 31 3.12 13.73 5.93
CA PHE A 31 3.91 12.79 5.14
C PHE A 31 3.18 11.48 4.88
N GLU A 32 2.43 10.96 5.86
CA GLU A 32 1.63 9.76 5.66
C GLU A 32 0.52 9.98 4.61
N MET A 33 -0.11 11.16 4.60
CA MET A 33 -1.09 11.52 3.58
C MET A 33 -0.46 11.72 2.19
N TYR A 34 0.69 12.39 2.11
CA TYR A 34 1.40 12.58 0.83
C TYR A 34 1.92 11.26 0.27
N ALA A 35 2.51 10.39 1.11
CA ALA A 35 2.94 9.06 0.71
C ALA A 35 1.74 8.20 0.31
N TRP A 36 0.62 8.31 1.04
CA TRP A 36 -0.62 7.62 0.69
C TRP A 36 -1.10 8.06 -0.70
N LEU A 37 -1.20 9.36 -0.95
CA LEU A 37 -1.65 9.91 -2.22
C LEU A 37 -0.72 9.52 -3.36
N PHE A 38 0.59 9.63 -3.16
CA PHE A 38 1.58 9.25 -4.16
C PHE A 38 1.44 7.78 -4.59
N MET A 39 1.22 6.86 -3.64
CA MET A 39 1.01 5.43 -3.95
C MET A 39 -0.20 5.18 -4.86
N ARG A 40 -1.28 5.97 -4.71
CA ARG A 40 -2.49 5.81 -5.52
C ARG A 40 -2.39 6.54 -6.85
N LEU A 41 -1.96 7.80 -6.80
CA LEU A 41 -1.91 8.68 -7.96
C LEU A 41 -0.84 8.25 -8.97
N SER A 42 0.29 7.73 -8.49
CA SER A 42 1.38 7.24 -9.35
C SER A 42 0.93 6.07 -10.22
N GLY A 43 0.12 5.14 -9.69
CA GLY A 43 -0.43 4.03 -10.47
C GLY A 43 -1.31 4.49 -11.63
N ILE A 44 -2.17 5.49 -11.39
CA ILE A 44 -3.02 6.08 -12.44
C ILE A 44 -2.15 6.76 -13.50
N LEU A 45 -1.16 7.54 -13.07
CA LEU A 45 -0.28 8.29 -13.96
C LEU A 45 0.56 7.35 -14.83
N LEU A 46 1.09 6.27 -14.24
CA LEU A 46 1.79 5.21 -14.96
C LEU A 46 0.88 4.49 -15.97
N THR A 47 -0.37 4.20 -15.61
CA THR A 47 -1.33 3.53 -16.50
C THR A 47 -1.61 4.39 -17.73
N VAL A 48 -1.91 5.67 -17.53
CA VAL A 48 -2.15 6.62 -18.64
C VAL A 48 -0.89 6.79 -19.49
N LEU A 49 0.29 6.88 -18.87
CA LEU A 49 1.55 7.03 -19.59
C LEU A 49 1.81 5.82 -20.51
N VAL A 50 1.64 4.60 -19.99
CA VAL A 50 1.84 3.37 -20.76
C VAL A 50 0.79 3.25 -21.86
N ILE A 51 -0.49 3.39 -21.56
CA ILE A 51 -1.57 3.27 -22.55
C ILE A 51 -1.42 4.35 -23.63
N GLY A 52 -1.17 5.62 -23.24
CA GLY A 52 -0.95 6.70 -24.19
C GLY A 52 0.26 6.44 -25.08
N HIS A 53 1.36 5.95 -24.52
CA HIS A 53 2.56 5.60 -25.29
C HIS A 53 2.31 4.45 -26.27
N LEU A 54 1.55 3.43 -25.87
CA LEU A 54 1.15 2.32 -26.74
C LEU A 54 0.16 2.76 -27.83
N LEU A 55 -0.81 3.62 -27.50
CA LEU A 55 -1.78 4.16 -28.46
C LEU A 55 -1.10 5.03 -29.52
N ILE A 56 -0.13 5.86 -29.13
CA ILE A 56 0.62 6.70 -30.07
C ILE A 56 1.40 5.82 -31.05
N GLN A 57 2.11 4.78 -30.57
CA GLN A 57 2.79 3.82 -31.45
C GLN A 57 1.80 3.05 -32.34
N LEU A 58 0.60 2.76 -31.83
CA LEU A 58 -0.41 2.07 -32.62
C LEU A 58 -1.01 2.97 -33.71
N VAL A 59 -1.28 4.23 -33.41
CA VAL A 59 -1.98 5.16 -34.32
C VAL A 59 -1.02 5.87 -35.28
N LEU A 60 0.16 6.31 -34.80
CA LEU A 60 1.13 7.06 -35.61
C LEU A 60 2.04 6.15 -36.46
N ASP A 61 2.44 4.98 -35.95
CA ASP A 61 3.36 4.06 -36.64
C ASP A 61 2.63 2.99 -37.48
N GLY A 62 1.32 3.16 -37.72
CA GLY A 62 0.52 2.26 -38.57
C GLY A 62 0.21 0.91 -37.92
N GLY A 63 0.25 0.85 -36.59
CA GLY A 63 -0.13 -0.31 -35.80
C GLY A 63 -1.56 -0.77 -36.09
N VAL A 64 -1.75 -2.08 -36.03
CA VAL A 64 -2.88 -2.86 -36.58
C VAL A 64 -2.92 -3.00 -38.12
N SER A 65 -2.60 -1.99 -38.93
CA SER A 65 -2.66 -2.13 -40.40
C SER A 65 -1.54 -3.00 -41.00
N LYS A 66 -0.51 -3.36 -40.23
CA LYS A 66 0.51 -4.36 -40.61
C LYS A 66 0.10 -5.81 -40.32
N ILE A 67 -0.96 -6.03 -39.56
CA ILE A 67 -1.48 -7.37 -39.26
C ILE A 67 -2.51 -7.70 -40.35
N GLY A 68 -2.02 -7.96 -41.56
CA GLY A 68 -2.85 -8.44 -42.66
C GLY A 68 -3.16 -9.92 -42.47
N PHE A 69 -4.46 -10.26 -42.40
CA PHE A 69 -4.95 -11.63 -42.62
C PHE A 69 -5.44 -11.80 -44.07
N ALA A 70 -4.74 -11.22 -45.03
CA ALA A 70 -5.02 -11.32 -46.47
C ALA A 70 -3.72 -11.24 -47.27
#